data_AF-A0A349CZW0-F1
#
_entry.id   AF-A0A349CZW0-F1
#
_cell.length_a   1.000
_cell.length_b   1.000
_cell.length_c   1.000
_cell.angle_alpha   90.00
_cell.angle_beta   90.00
_cell.angle_gamma   90.00
#
_symmetry.space_group_name_H-M   'P 1'
#
loop_
_entity.id
_entity.type
_entity.pdbx_description
1 polymer ?
#
loop_
_entity_poly.entity_id
_entity_poly.type
_entity_poly.pdbx_seq_one_letter_code
_entity_poly.pdbx_strand_id
1 'polypeptide(L)'
;WVVQQKGDQPGVVEQIDIPLEALADYVSERGNPSNEQKLLSAEVVLPRELLRGGLRLVDSPGVGGLDSTNALTTLAALSSAHAVLLVSDASQEYTEPEVQFLRHAMRVSPNVAAVLSKTDLYPQWRDIERIDRSHLGDVGEVPIFSVSSDLRLLAAEHHDRELNDESGFPQLVHHLRGEVLAHAEVVHARSAVHDVVSVVDQMEVSLTSELNAILHPEDTPRMIAQLEDAKARADEFRGRSSKWQTTLNDGVADLISDMEHDLRDRLRRVQREAEASIDEGDPGPIWEQITEWIDQRINAAVSETFVWTDERSRWLCEEVAEQFFEGQTEIPLFAVGDTEGVLDPVDRIAGVDSGQMGAAEKIFIGVRGSYGGVLMVGLATGLIGLSLINPLS
;
A
#
# COMPACT_ATOMS: atom_id res chain seq x y z
N TRP A 1 -16.97 9.59 4.03
CA TRP A 1 -17.22 10.18 2.70
C TRP A 1 -17.11 9.07 1.66
N VAL A 2 -17.64 9.32 0.46
CA VAL A 2 -17.40 8.49 -0.73
C VAL A 2 -16.53 9.25 -1.71
N VAL A 3 -15.72 8.53 -2.48
CA VAL A 3 -14.84 9.08 -3.51
C VAL A 3 -15.38 8.63 -4.86
N GLN A 4 -15.69 9.59 -5.73
CA GLN A 4 -16.19 9.32 -7.08
C GLN A 4 -15.30 9.96 -8.13
N GLN A 5 -15.31 9.41 -9.34
CA GLN A 5 -14.65 10.02 -10.49
C GLN A 5 -15.49 11.21 -11.01
N LYS A 6 -14.86 12.37 -11.16
CA LYS A 6 -15.52 13.60 -11.59
C LYS A 6 -15.62 13.65 -13.13
N GLY A 7 -16.78 13.27 -13.65
CA GLY A 7 -17.04 13.23 -15.09
C GLY A 7 -16.26 12.13 -15.80
N ASP A 8 -16.13 12.22 -17.13
CA ASP A 8 -15.46 11.20 -17.96
C ASP A 8 -13.93 11.41 -18.07
N GLN A 9 -13.35 12.33 -17.29
CA GLN A 9 -11.91 12.57 -17.28
C GLN A 9 -11.21 11.64 -16.27
N PRO A 10 -10.25 10.80 -16.70
CA PRO A 10 -9.43 10.00 -15.78
C PRO A 10 -8.56 10.92 -14.89
N GLY A 11 -8.51 10.63 -13.59
CA GLY A 11 -7.61 11.30 -12.65
C GLY A 11 -8.24 12.36 -11.73
N VAL A 12 -9.42 12.89 -12.06
CA VAL A 12 -10.07 13.90 -11.21
C VAL A 12 -11.08 13.23 -10.30
N VAL A 13 -10.81 13.24 -9.00
CA VAL A 13 -11.68 12.65 -7.97
C VAL A 13 -12.41 13.73 -7.17
N GLU A 14 -13.63 13.42 -6.79
CA GLU A 14 -14.47 14.25 -5.92
C GLU A 14 -14.81 13.47 -4.65
N GLN A 15 -14.68 14.12 -3.50
CA GLN A 15 -15.08 13.59 -2.20
C GLN A 15 -16.47 14.13 -1.85
N ILE A 16 -17.38 13.22 -1.54
CA ILE A 16 -18.75 13.55 -1.13
C ILE A 16 -18.96 13.07 0.31
N ASP A 17 -19.26 14.02 1.19
CA ASP A 17 -19.68 13.71 2.55
C ASP A 17 -21.09 13.11 2.54
N ILE A 18 -21.22 11.93 3.15
CA ILE A 18 -22.50 11.24 3.32
C ILE A 18 -22.67 10.82 4.78
N PRO A 19 -23.91 10.77 5.29
CA PRO A 19 -24.18 10.21 6.60
C PRO A 19 -23.91 8.70 6.62
N LEU A 20 -23.48 8.17 7.77
CA LEU A 20 -23.12 6.75 7.92
C LEU A 20 -24.29 5.82 7.60
N GLU A 21 -25.50 6.23 7.94
CA GLU A 21 -26.74 5.48 7.72
C GLU A 21 -27.04 5.28 6.24
N ALA A 22 -26.57 6.19 5.37
CA ALA A 22 -26.73 6.09 3.93
C ALA A 22 -25.62 5.27 3.27
N LEU A 23 -24.57 4.87 3.99
CA LEU A 23 -23.41 4.19 3.39
C LEU A 23 -23.81 2.97 2.56
N ALA A 24 -24.74 2.17 3.06
CA ALA A 24 -25.24 0.97 2.37
C ALA A 24 -25.86 1.29 1.00
N ASP A 25 -26.47 2.47 0.82
CA ASP A 25 -27.07 2.90 -0.45
C ASP A 25 -26.00 3.22 -1.52
N TYR A 26 -24.76 3.48 -1.10
CA TYR A 26 -23.65 3.82 -2.00
C TYR A 26 -22.72 2.63 -2.28
N VAL A 27 -22.42 1.81 -1.26
CA VAL A 27 -21.35 0.80 -1.36
C VAL A 27 -21.85 -0.64 -1.57
N SER A 28 -23.15 -0.89 -1.42
CA SER A 28 -23.71 -2.24 -1.58
C SER A 28 -24.28 -2.47 -2.99
N GLU A 29 -24.25 -3.71 -3.48
CA GLU A 29 -24.91 -4.09 -4.74
C GLU A 29 -26.42 -3.78 -4.76
N ARG A 30 -27.06 -3.74 -3.59
CA ARG A 30 -28.47 -3.39 -3.49
C ARG A 30 -28.71 -1.88 -3.70
N GLY A 31 -27.78 -1.04 -3.25
CA GLY A 31 -27.89 0.41 -3.32
C GLY A 31 -27.30 1.00 -4.61
N ASN A 32 -26.19 0.42 -5.06
CA ASN A 32 -25.40 0.86 -6.22
C ASN A 32 -25.01 -0.36 -7.07
N PRO A 33 -25.99 -0.99 -7.75
CA PRO A 33 -25.76 -2.21 -8.52
C PRO A 33 -24.70 -1.98 -9.59
N SER A 34 -23.77 -2.92 -9.72
CA SER A 34 -22.68 -2.85 -10.71
C SER A 34 -21.88 -1.54 -10.70
N ASN A 35 -21.86 -0.85 -9.54
CA ASN A 35 -21.21 0.44 -9.36
C ASN A 35 -21.63 1.51 -10.40
N GLU A 36 -22.93 1.65 -10.70
CA GLU A 36 -23.48 2.69 -11.58
C GLU A 36 -23.04 4.12 -11.19
N GLN A 37 -22.87 4.37 -9.90
CA GLN A 37 -22.40 5.67 -9.37
C GLN A 37 -20.89 5.89 -9.55
N LYS A 38 -20.16 4.93 -10.13
CA LYS A 38 -18.72 5.00 -10.43
C LYS A 38 -17.89 5.42 -9.20
N LEU A 39 -18.20 4.84 -8.05
CA LEU A 39 -17.45 5.06 -6.82
C LEU A 39 -16.12 4.31 -6.90
N LEU A 40 -15.06 4.97 -6.46
CA LEU A 40 -13.73 4.39 -6.37
C LEU A 40 -13.49 3.78 -4.99
N SER A 41 -13.96 4.46 -3.94
CA SER A 41 -13.83 3.99 -2.56
C SER A 41 -14.83 4.70 -1.63
N ALA A 42 -15.00 4.13 -0.44
CA ALA A 42 -15.67 4.78 0.67
C ALA A 42 -14.75 4.77 1.89
N GLU A 43 -14.64 5.91 2.57
CA GLU A 43 -13.85 6.05 3.78
C GLU A 43 -14.77 6.35 4.96
N VAL A 44 -14.69 5.49 5.97
CA VAL A 44 -15.54 5.52 7.14
C VAL A 44 -14.67 5.70 8.38
N VAL A 45 -14.95 6.76 9.14
CA VAL A 45 -14.27 7.03 10.42
C VAL A 45 -15.19 6.61 11.56
N LEU A 46 -14.72 5.68 12.39
CA LEU A 46 -15.47 5.16 13.53
C LEU A 46 -14.72 5.42 14.85
N PRO A 47 -15.41 5.86 15.92
CA PRO A 47 -14.79 6.10 17.22
C PRO A 47 -14.58 4.78 17.99
N ARG A 48 -13.77 3.87 17.46
CA ARG A 48 -13.48 2.56 18.05
C ARG A 48 -12.07 2.53 18.65
N GLU A 49 -11.93 2.00 19.87
CA GLU A 49 -10.63 1.86 20.54
C GLU A 49 -9.61 1.07 19.72
N LEU A 50 -10.07 0.07 18.95
CA LEU A 50 -9.19 -0.71 18.07
C LEU A 50 -8.53 0.15 16.97
N LEU A 51 -9.22 1.18 16.48
CA LEU A 51 -8.74 2.05 15.41
C LEU A 51 -7.90 3.23 15.92
N ARG A 52 -7.94 3.53 17.24
CA ARG A 52 -7.19 4.63 17.82
C ARG A 52 -5.67 4.51 17.66
N GLY A 53 -5.15 3.28 17.58
CA GLY A 53 -3.73 3.01 17.34
C GLY A 53 -3.27 3.33 15.92
N GLY A 54 -4.14 3.80 15.02
CA GLY A 54 -3.81 4.05 13.62
C GLY A 54 -4.09 2.85 12.69
N LEU A 55 -4.69 1.79 13.22
CA LEU A 55 -5.18 0.66 12.41
C LEU A 55 -6.24 1.15 11.41
N ARG A 56 -6.03 0.84 10.13
CA ARG A 56 -7.00 1.05 9.05
C ARG A 56 -7.40 -0.32 8.50
N LEU A 57 -8.70 -0.57 8.41
CA LEU A 57 -9.24 -1.78 7.82
C LEU A 57 -9.78 -1.43 6.43
N VAL A 58 -9.35 -2.18 5.43
CA VAL A 58 -9.84 -2.06 4.05
C VAL A 58 -10.66 -3.31 3.77
N ASP A 59 -11.95 -3.13 3.57
CA ASP A 59 -12.84 -4.19 3.13
C ASP A 59 -12.82 -4.23 1.60
N SER A 60 -12.43 -5.35 1.03
CA SER A 60 -12.28 -5.54 -0.41
C SER A 60 -13.34 -6.51 -0.93
N PRO A 61 -13.77 -6.38 -2.20
CA PRO A 61 -14.59 -7.40 -2.84
C PRO A 61 -13.95 -8.81 -2.75
N GLY A 62 -14.80 -9.84 -2.72
CA GLY A 62 -14.36 -11.23 -2.61
C GLY A 62 -13.51 -11.69 -3.79
N VAL A 63 -12.55 -12.58 -3.52
CA VAL A 63 -11.55 -13.07 -4.49
C VAL A 63 -11.98 -14.28 -5.33
N GLY A 64 -13.26 -14.67 -5.25
CA GLY A 64 -13.83 -15.84 -5.95
C GLY A 64 -15.03 -15.55 -6.85
N GLY A 65 -15.36 -14.27 -7.07
CA GLY A 65 -16.40 -13.88 -8.02
C GLY A 65 -15.90 -13.92 -9.47
N LEU A 66 -16.82 -14.14 -10.42
CA LEU A 66 -16.54 -14.16 -11.87
C LEU A 66 -16.00 -12.81 -12.40
N ASP A 67 -16.21 -11.72 -11.66
CA ASP A 67 -15.83 -10.37 -12.10
C ASP A 67 -14.34 -10.05 -11.91
N SER A 68 -13.63 -9.95 -13.05
CA SER A 68 -12.22 -9.59 -13.16
C SER A 68 -11.81 -8.26 -12.52
N THR A 69 -12.74 -7.31 -12.44
CA THR A 69 -12.51 -5.99 -11.84
C THR A 69 -12.33 -6.07 -10.31
N ASN A 70 -12.94 -7.08 -9.67
CA ASN A 70 -12.85 -7.27 -8.22
C ASN A 70 -11.46 -7.80 -7.80
N ALA A 71 -10.89 -8.72 -8.60
CA ALA A 71 -9.56 -9.27 -8.34
C ALA A 71 -8.47 -8.19 -8.37
N LEU A 72 -8.49 -7.32 -9.38
CA LEU A 72 -7.53 -6.20 -9.50
C LEU A 72 -7.64 -5.21 -8.35
N THR A 73 -8.86 -4.88 -7.94
CA THR A 73 -9.10 -3.95 -6.81
C THR A 73 -8.53 -4.52 -5.51
N THR A 74 -8.75 -5.82 -5.27
CA THR A 74 -8.20 -6.50 -4.10
C THR A 74 -6.67 -6.57 -4.15
N LEU A 75 -6.08 -6.91 -5.30
CA LEU A 75 -4.63 -6.95 -5.48
C LEU A 75 -3.97 -5.57 -5.32
N ALA A 76 -4.58 -4.50 -5.85
CA ALA A 76 -4.09 -3.14 -5.68
C ALA A 76 -4.10 -2.70 -4.21
N ALA A 77 -5.05 -3.19 -3.41
CA ALA A 77 -5.04 -2.95 -1.97
C ALA A 77 -3.86 -3.68 -1.29
N LEU A 78 -3.49 -4.88 -1.74
CA LEU A 78 -2.39 -5.68 -1.15
C LEU A 78 -1.04 -4.97 -1.17
N SER A 79 -0.69 -4.28 -2.26
CA SER A 79 0.64 -3.64 -2.39
C SER A 79 0.85 -2.51 -1.38
N SER A 80 -0.23 -1.88 -0.91
CA SER A 80 -0.20 -0.84 0.12
C SER A 80 -0.45 -1.37 1.54
N ALA A 81 -0.81 -2.64 1.69
CA ALA A 81 -1.24 -3.21 2.96
C ALA A 81 -0.06 -3.74 3.78
N HIS A 82 0.03 -3.29 5.04
CA HIS A 82 0.99 -3.82 6.01
C HIS A 82 0.68 -5.24 6.49
N ALA A 83 -0.59 -5.65 6.35
CA ALA A 83 -1.04 -7.00 6.63
C ALA A 83 -2.29 -7.35 5.81
N VAL A 84 -2.44 -8.64 5.52
CA VAL A 84 -3.56 -9.20 4.75
C VAL A 84 -4.27 -10.23 5.60
N LEU A 85 -5.60 -10.09 5.71
CA LEU A 85 -6.47 -11.08 6.33
C LEU A 85 -7.31 -11.75 5.24
N LEU A 86 -7.02 -13.00 4.92
CA LEU A 86 -7.95 -13.78 4.11
C LEU A 86 -9.06 -14.31 5.03
N VAL A 87 -10.32 -14.03 4.70
CA VAL A 87 -11.47 -14.58 5.41
C VAL A 87 -12.13 -15.62 4.52
N SER A 88 -12.16 -16.87 4.98
CA SER A 88 -12.96 -17.95 4.39
C SER A 88 -13.89 -18.52 5.46
N ASP A 89 -15.00 -19.15 5.08
CA ASP A 89 -15.92 -19.72 6.06
C ASP A 89 -15.68 -21.21 6.28
N ALA A 90 -16.11 -21.72 7.44
CA ALA A 90 -15.91 -23.10 7.81
C ALA A 90 -16.83 -24.12 7.09
N SER A 91 -17.45 -23.73 5.97
CA SER A 91 -18.37 -24.61 5.23
C SER A 91 -17.65 -25.64 4.36
N GLN A 92 -16.45 -25.31 3.87
CA GLN A 92 -15.65 -26.13 2.98
C GLN A 92 -14.16 -25.79 3.13
N GLU A 93 -13.30 -26.66 2.58
CA GLU A 93 -11.87 -26.38 2.45
C GLU A 93 -11.59 -25.22 1.47
N TYR A 94 -10.39 -24.65 1.56
CA TYR A 94 -9.97 -23.62 0.60
C TYR A 94 -10.12 -24.08 -0.84
N THR A 95 -10.70 -23.19 -1.64
CA THR A 95 -10.77 -23.32 -3.08
C THR A 95 -9.43 -22.99 -3.72
N GLU A 96 -9.19 -23.50 -4.94
CA GLU A 96 -7.97 -23.20 -5.69
C GLU A 96 -7.72 -21.68 -5.86
N PRO A 97 -8.73 -20.83 -6.17
CA PRO A 97 -8.54 -19.37 -6.21
C PRO A 97 -8.11 -18.77 -4.86
N GLU A 98 -8.63 -19.25 -3.73
CA GLU A 98 -8.23 -18.75 -2.40
C GLU A 98 -6.77 -19.11 -2.07
N VAL A 99 -6.35 -20.35 -2.39
CA VAL A 99 -4.96 -20.78 -2.22
C VAL A 99 -4.02 -19.96 -3.11
N GLN A 100 -4.40 -19.72 -4.37
CA GLN A 100 -3.61 -18.87 -5.28
C GLN A 100 -3.53 -17.43 -4.78
N PHE A 101 -4.64 -16.88 -4.28
CA PHE A 101 -4.64 -15.54 -3.69
C PHE A 101 -3.72 -15.45 -2.47
N LEU A 102 -3.72 -16.44 -1.58
CA LEU A 102 -2.77 -16.48 -0.45
C LEU A 102 -1.32 -16.53 -0.92
N ARG A 103 -1.01 -17.35 -1.93
CA ARG A 103 0.35 -17.39 -2.53
C ARG A 103 0.78 -16.02 -3.06
N HIS A 104 -0.14 -15.30 -3.71
CA HIS A 104 0.14 -13.94 -4.18
C HIS A 104 0.32 -12.95 -3.02
N ALA A 105 -0.58 -12.98 -2.03
CA ALA A 105 -0.51 -12.12 -0.85
C ALA A 105 0.81 -12.32 -0.08
N MET A 106 1.30 -13.56 0.04
CA MET A 106 2.55 -13.86 0.74
C MET A 106 3.81 -13.40 -0.01
N ARG A 107 3.74 -13.21 -1.33
CA ARG A 107 4.83 -12.61 -2.12
C ARG A 107 4.87 -11.08 -2.00
N VAL A 108 3.71 -10.47 -1.77
CA VAL A 108 3.54 -9.01 -1.78
C VAL A 108 3.55 -8.40 -0.37
N SER A 109 2.97 -9.07 0.62
CA SER A 109 2.79 -8.54 1.96
C SER A 109 3.60 -9.34 2.99
N PRO A 110 4.30 -8.66 3.92
CA PRO A 110 5.13 -9.34 4.92
C PRO A 110 4.30 -10.07 5.99
N ASN A 111 3.05 -9.65 6.22
CA ASN A 111 2.18 -10.22 7.24
C ASN A 111 0.88 -10.73 6.63
N VAL A 112 0.76 -12.05 6.47
CA VAL A 112 -0.47 -12.68 5.98
C VAL A 112 -1.03 -13.57 7.08
N ALA A 113 -2.34 -13.44 7.34
CA ALA A 113 -3.07 -14.32 8.23
C ALA A 113 -4.38 -14.77 7.60
N ALA A 114 -4.84 -15.95 7.98
CA ALA A 114 -6.11 -16.52 7.57
C ALA A 114 -7.12 -16.48 8.72
N VAL A 115 -8.39 -16.28 8.38
CA VAL A 115 -9.50 -16.24 9.32
C VAL A 115 -10.55 -17.24 8.85
N LEU A 116 -10.76 -18.29 9.64
CA LEU A 116 -11.80 -19.28 9.41
C LEU A 116 -13.07 -18.85 10.14
N SER A 117 -14.03 -18.30 9.41
CA SER A 117 -15.25 -17.70 9.95
C SER A 117 -16.39 -18.71 10.11
N LYS A 118 -17.46 -18.31 10.82
CA LYS A 118 -18.71 -19.08 11.01
C LYS A 118 -18.52 -20.42 11.75
N THR A 119 -17.57 -20.47 12.70
CA THR A 119 -17.31 -21.69 13.50
C THR A 119 -18.50 -22.13 14.36
N ASP A 120 -19.44 -21.22 14.63
CA ASP A 120 -20.70 -21.48 15.32
C ASP A 120 -21.71 -22.27 14.48
N LEU A 121 -21.67 -22.15 13.14
CA LEU A 121 -22.60 -22.83 12.24
C LEU A 121 -22.13 -24.23 11.83
N TYR A 122 -20.83 -24.48 11.82
CA TYR A 122 -20.24 -25.70 11.25
C TYR A 122 -19.50 -26.53 12.31
N PRO A 123 -20.12 -27.57 12.91
CA PRO A 123 -19.50 -28.35 13.99
C PRO A 123 -18.15 -29.01 13.63
N GLN A 124 -17.92 -29.27 12.35
CA GLN A 124 -16.70 -29.90 11.82
C GLN A 124 -15.63 -28.88 11.40
N TRP A 125 -15.76 -27.61 11.79
CA TRP A 125 -14.79 -26.56 11.43
C TRP A 125 -13.34 -26.89 11.78
N ARG A 126 -13.11 -27.70 12.82
CA ARG A 126 -11.75 -28.15 13.22
C ARG A 126 -11.12 -29.09 12.20
N ASP A 127 -11.92 -29.89 11.51
CA ASP A 127 -11.43 -30.73 10.42
C ASP A 127 -11.10 -29.90 9.19
N ILE A 128 -11.94 -28.90 8.87
CA ILE A 128 -11.67 -27.92 7.80
C ILE A 128 -10.38 -27.17 8.07
N GLU A 129 -10.20 -26.59 9.28
CA GLU A 129 -8.97 -25.88 9.65
C GLU A 129 -7.71 -26.76 9.48
N ARG A 130 -7.83 -28.05 9.84
CA ARG A 130 -6.73 -29.01 9.70
C ARG A 130 -6.41 -29.29 8.22
N ILE A 131 -7.43 -29.39 7.37
CA ILE A 131 -7.28 -29.60 5.92
C ILE A 131 -6.68 -28.34 5.28
N ASP A 132 -7.21 -27.17 5.59
CA ASP A 132 -6.71 -25.88 5.12
C ASP A 132 -5.25 -25.66 5.48
N ARG A 133 -4.86 -26.00 6.71
CA ARG A 133 -3.45 -25.96 7.14
C ARG A 133 -2.56 -26.89 6.31
N SER A 134 -3.09 -28.02 5.83
CA SER A 134 -2.34 -28.93 4.94
C SER A 134 -2.17 -28.37 3.53
N HIS A 135 -3.18 -27.66 3.00
CA HIS A 135 -3.11 -26.99 1.70
C HIS A 135 -2.07 -25.85 1.70
N LEU A 136 -1.83 -25.23 2.85
CA LEU A 136 -0.83 -24.17 3.02
C LEU A 136 0.59 -24.68 3.29
N GLY A 137 0.76 -25.98 3.57
CA GLY A 137 2.02 -26.55 4.07
C GLY A 137 3.24 -26.30 3.17
N ASP A 138 3.06 -26.30 1.85
CA ASP A 138 4.15 -26.05 0.89
C ASP A 138 4.40 -24.54 0.65
N VAL A 139 3.49 -23.67 1.10
CA VAL A 139 3.50 -22.22 0.80
C VAL A 139 4.14 -21.42 1.95
N GLY A 140 4.01 -21.90 3.19
CA GLY A 140 4.62 -21.29 4.38
C GLY A 140 3.71 -21.37 5.61
N GLU A 141 4.21 -20.96 6.78
CA GLU A 141 3.40 -20.91 8.00
C GLU A 141 2.51 -19.66 8.01
N VAL A 142 1.24 -19.82 7.63
CA VAL A 142 0.21 -18.79 7.78
C VAL A 142 -0.57 -19.05 9.07
N PRO A 143 -0.65 -18.08 10.01
CA PRO A 143 -1.51 -18.21 11.18
C PRO A 143 -2.98 -18.24 10.76
N ILE A 144 -3.73 -19.23 11.26
CA ILE A 144 -5.17 -19.36 11.02
C ILE A 144 -5.91 -19.06 12.33
N PHE A 145 -6.86 -18.12 12.28
CA PHE A 145 -7.71 -17.73 13.40
C PHE A 145 -9.15 -18.17 13.15
N SER A 146 -9.61 -19.14 13.93
CA SER A 146 -10.97 -19.66 13.86
C SER A 146 -11.91 -18.79 14.70
N VAL A 147 -12.89 -18.14 14.07
CA VAL A 147 -13.72 -17.11 14.70
C VAL A 147 -15.22 -17.25 14.40
N SER A 148 -16.03 -16.75 15.32
CA SER A 148 -17.48 -16.53 15.12
C SER A 148 -17.82 -15.07 15.38
N SER A 149 -18.21 -14.37 14.31
CA SER A 149 -18.64 -12.97 14.38
C SER A 149 -19.94 -12.84 15.18
N ASP A 150 -20.87 -13.78 15.04
CA ASP A 150 -22.16 -13.76 15.73
C ASP A 150 -22.00 -13.96 17.24
N LEU A 151 -21.17 -14.93 17.66
CA LEU A 151 -20.83 -15.10 19.08
C LEU A 151 -20.13 -13.84 19.63
N ARG A 152 -19.25 -13.22 18.83
CA ARG A 152 -18.58 -11.97 19.23
C ARG A 152 -19.57 -10.81 19.41
N LEU A 153 -20.57 -10.68 18.54
CA LEU A 153 -21.60 -9.65 18.64
C LEU A 153 -22.50 -9.87 19.87
N LEU A 154 -22.97 -11.11 20.08
CA LEU A 154 -23.73 -11.49 21.26
C LEU A 154 -22.95 -11.25 22.56
N ALA A 155 -21.66 -11.57 22.57
CA ALA A 155 -20.78 -11.33 23.72
C ALA A 155 -20.68 -9.82 24.04
N ALA A 156 -20.64 -8.98 23.02
CA ALA A 156 -20.62 -7.52 23.18
C ALA A 156 -21.96 -7.00 23.72
N GLU A 157 -23.08 -7.52 23.24
CA GLU A 157 -24.44 -7.15 23.66
C GLU A 157 -24.71 -7.54 25.13
N HIS A 158 -24.32 -8.76 25.52
CA HIS A 158 -24.54 -9.27 26.88
C HIS A 158 -23.40 -8.95 27.86
N HIS A 159 -22.33 -8.28 27.39
CA HIS A 159 -21.10 -8.06 28.15
C HIS A 159 -20.50 -9.36 28.73
N ASP A 160 -20.61 -10.45 27.98
CA ASP A 160 -20.16 -11.78 28.38
C ASP A 160 -18.71 -12.03 27.96
N ARG A 161 -17.85 -12.30 28.94
CA ARG A 161 -16.43 -12.57 28.69
C ARG A 161 -16.18 -14.00 28.21
N GLU A 162 -16.95 -14.97 28.68
CA GLU A 162 -16.76 -16.36 28.29
C GLU A 162 -17.15 -16.54 26.83
N LEU A 163 -18.29 -15.98 26.42
CA LEU A 163 -18.73 -15.98 25.03
C LEU A 163 -17.78 -15.21 24.10
N ASN A 164 -17.17 -14.15 24.63
CA ASN A 164 -16.14 -13.41 23.92
C ASN A 164 -14.89 -14.25 23.67
N ASP A 165 -14.45 -15.04 24.65
CA ASP A 165 -13.31 -15.92 24.54
C ASP A 165 -13.60 -17.11 23.60
N GLU A 166 -14.82 -17.64 23.65
CA GLU A 166 -15.31 -18.67 22.73
C GLU A 166 -15.39 -18.20 21.27
N SER A 167 -15.65 -16.91 21.03
CA SER A 167 -15.74 -16.34 19.68
C SER A 167 -14.43 -16.36 18.89
N GLY A 168 -13.29 -16.60 19.53
CA GLY A 168 -11.95 -16.62 18.89
C GLY A 168 -11.36 -15.23 18.58
N PHE A 169 -12.15 -14.16 18.62
CA PHE A 169 -11.69 -12.79 18.36
C PHE A 169 -10.55 -12.28 19.26
N PRO A 170 -10.44 -12.64 20.55
CA PRO A 170 -9.33 -12.18 21.38
C PRO A 170 -7.95 -12.52 20.81
N GLN A 171 -7.80 -13.70 20.21
CA GLN A 171 -6.54 -14.14 19.59
C GLN A 171 -6.25 -13.34 18.31
N LEU A 172 -7.26 -13.15 17.46
CA LEU A 172 -7.15 -12.33 16.25
C LEU A 172 -6.78 -10.88 16.59
N VAL A 173 -7.46 -10.27 17.56
CA VAL A 173 -7.18 -8.89 17.98
C VAL A 173 -5.79 -8.76 18.61
N HIS A 174 -5.35 -9.77 19.37
CA HIS A 174 -4.01 -9.80 19.93
C HIS A 174 -2.95 -9.82 18.83
N HIS A 175 -3.12 -10.68 17.81
CA HIS A 175 -2.23 -10.75 16.66
C HIS A 175 -2.17 -9.42 15.89
N LEU A 176 -3.33 -8.80 15.60
CA LEU A 176 -3.37 -7.51 14.90
C LEU A 176 -2.65 -6.39 15.67
N ARG A 177 -2.72 -6.40 17.00
CA ARG A 177 -2.02 -5.39 17.82
C ARG A 177 -0.54 -5.69 17.98
N GLY A 178 -0.19 -6.95 18.24
CA GLY A 178 1.16 -7.37 18.57
C GLY A 178 2.08 -7.48 17.36
N GLU A 179 1.60 -8.07 16.27
CA GLU A 179 2.43 -8.36 15.09
C GLU A 179 2.30 -7.29 14.02
N VAL A 180 1.07 -6.81 13.75
CA VAL A 180 0.85 -5.83 12.68
C VAL A 180 1.14 -4.42 13.15
N LEU A 181 0.43 -3.96 14.20
CA LEU A 181 0.53 -2.56 14.62
C LEU A 181 1.88 -2.23 15.25
N ALA A 182 2.39 -3.06 16.16
CA ALA A 182 3.66 -2.78 16.83
C ALA A 182 4.85 -2.72 15.85
N HIS A 183 4.85 -3.57 14.80
CA HIS A 183 5.90 -3.54 13.80
C HIS A 183 5.84 -2.27 12.95
N ALA A 184 4.65 -1.86 12.53
CA ALA A 184 4.44 -0.60 11.81
C ALA A 184 4.85 0.61 12.64
N GLU A 185 4.51 0.63 13.95
CA GLU A 185 4.93 1.70 14.87
C GLU A 185 6.45 1.82 14.97
N VAL A 186 7.19 0.70 15.04
CA VAL A 186 8.66 0.72 15.10
C VAL A 186 9.25 1.27 13.80
N VAL A 187 8.73 0.86 12.64
CA VAL A 187 9.18 1.36 11.33
C VAL A 187 8.93 2.88 11.23
N HIS A 188 7.71 3.32 11.57
CA HIS A 188 7.36 4.74 11.53
C HIS A 188 8.20 5.58 12.51
N ALA A 189 8.45 5.09 13.71
CA ALA A 189 9.30 5.77 14.69
C ALA A 189 10.74 5.90 14.18
N ARG A 190 11.29 4.87 13.53
CA ARG A 190 12.62 4.93 12.91
C ARG A 190 12.67 5.95 11.78
N SER A 191 11.67 5.96 10.90
CA SER A 191 11.57 6.96 9.83
C SER A 191 11.49 8.38 10.39
N ALA A 192 10.66 8.61 11.41
CA ALA A 192 10.56 9.92 12.04
C ALA A 192 11.87 10.37 12.70
N VAL A 193 12.59 9.46 13.37
CA VAL A 193 13.93 9.75 13.92
C VAL A 193 14.91 10.11 12.81
N HIS A 194 14.91 9.35 11.72
CA HIS A 194 15.76 9.64 10.56
C HIS A 194 15.46 11.02 9.96
N ASP A 195 14.18 11.38 9.80
CA ASP A 195 13.77 12.69 9.30
C ASP A 195 14.23 13.83 10.24
N VAL A 196 14.08 13.65 11.55
CA VAL A 196 14.54 14.62 12.55
C VAL A 196 16.05 14.79 12.50
N VAL A 197 16.82 13.69 12.45
CA VAL A 197 18.28 13.73 12.33
C VAL A 197 18.68 14.46 11.05
N SER A 198 18.07 14.13 9.92
CA SER A 198 18.35 14.78 8.64
C SER A 198 18.14 16.31 8.69
N VAL A 199 17.06 16.76 9.32
CA VAL A 199 16.79 18.20 9.50
C VAL A 199 17.81 18.85 10.43
N VAL A 200 18.15 18.18 11.54
CA VAL A 200 19.14 18.69 12.50
C VAL A 200 20.52 18.80 11.86
N ASP A 201 20.97 17.80 11.12
CA ASP A 201 22.25 17.82 10.40
C ASP A 201 22.29 18.98 9.40
N GLN A 202 21.18 19.22 8.67
CA GLN A 202 21.09 20.35 7.74
C GLN A 202 21.18 21.71 8.45
N MET A 203 20.56 21.84 9.63
CA MET A 203 20.66 23.05 10.45
C MET A 203 22.06 23.23 11.04
N GLU A 204 22.70 22.15 11.49
CA GLU A 204 24.06 22.15 12.03
C GLU A 204 25.06 22.63 10.99
N VAL A 205 24.98 22.14 9.75
CA VAL A 205 25.85 22.59 8.65
C VAL A 205 25.74 24.11 8.45
N SER A 206 24.53 24.65 8.45
CA SER A 206 24.30 26.10 8.29
C SER A 206 24.91 26.89 9.45
N LEU A 207 24.58 26.51 10.68
CA LEU A 207 24.99 27.25 11.89
C LEU A 207 26.50 27.15 12.13
N THR A 208 27.10 25.98 11.93
CA THR A 208 28.55 25.77 12.08
C THR A 208 29.32 26.52 10.99
N SER A 209 28.80 26.60 9.77
CA SER A 209 29.41 27.42 8.70
C SER A 209 29.38 28.91 9.05
N GLU A 210 28.26 29.42 9.58
CA GLU A 210 28.16 30.82 10.02
C GLU A 210 29.09 31.11 11.21
N LEU A 211 29.12 30.22 12.20
CA LEU A 211 29.99 30.36 13.37
C LEU A 211 31.46 30.39 12.96
N ASN A 212 31.89 29.47 12.10
CA ASN A 212 33.27 29.44 11.60
C ASN A 212 33.63 30.71 10.82
N ALA A 213 32.70 31.31 10.08
CA ALA A 213 32.95 32.56 9.36
C ALA A 213 33.19 33.74 10.31
N ILE A 214 32.52 33.72 11.48
CA ILE A 214 32.70 34.73 12.54
C ILE A 214 34.02 34.50 13.30
N LEU A 215 34.32 33.25 13.66
CA LEU A 215 35.51 32.90 14.45
C LEU A 215 36.81 32.95 13.64
N HIS A 216 36.76 32.61 12.35
CA HIS A 216 37.91 32.54 11.45
C HIS A 216 37.69 33.34 10.15
N PRO A 217 37.63 34.69 10.21
CA PRO A 217 37.39 35.52 9.03
C PRO A 217 38.42 35.30 7.91
N GLU A 218 39.66 34.98 8.27
CA GLU A 218 40.76 34.66 7.34
C GLU A 218 40.48 33.44 6.46
N ASP A 219 39.70 32.48 6.95
CA ASP A 219 39.38 31.23 6.26
C ASP A 219 38.10 31.31 5.43
N THR A 220 37.36 32.42 5.52
CA THR A 220 36.09 32.63 4.82
C THR A 220 36.16 32.38 3.31
N PRO A 221 37.19 32.85 2.56
CA PRO A 221 37.28 32.56 1.13
C PRO A 221 37.37 31.07 0.80
N ARG A 222 38.08 30.29 1.64
CA ARG A 222 38.20 28.84 1.48
C ARG A 222 36.87 28.14 1.75
N MET A 223 36.14 28.58 2.78
CA MET A 223 34.85 28.00 3.15
C MET A 223 33.76 28.30 2.11
N ILE A 224 33.72 29.51 1.55
CA ILE A 224 32.82 29.85 0.43
C ILE A 224 33.10 28.94 -0.76
N ALA A 225 34.37 28.75 -1.13
CA ALA A 225 34.73 27.87 -2.25
C ALA A 225 34.28 26.41 -2.03
N GLN A 226 34.38 25.90 -0.79
CA GLN A 226 33.89 24.56 -0.44
C GLN A 226 32.36 24.45 -0.51
N LEU A 227 31.64 25.48 -0.07
CA LEU A 227 30.18 25.53 -0.17
C LEU A 227 29.70 25.67 -1.62
N GLU A 228 30.39 26.46 -2.45
CA GLU A 228 30.12 26.56 -3.89
C GLU A 228 30.35 25.23 -4.61
N ASP A 229 31.44 24.53 -4.27
CA ASP A 229 31.73 23.19 -4.80
C ASP A 229 30.68 22.16 -4.35
N ALA A 230 30.30 22.15 -3.07
CA ALA A 230 29.24 21.29 -2.55
C ALA A 230 27.88 21.59 -3.23
N LYS A 231 27.57 22.87 -3.46
CA LYS A 231 26.37 23.28 -4.19
C LYS A 231 26.40 22.82 -5.65
N ALA A 232 27.52 23.00 -6.35
CA ALA A 232 27.67 22.58 -7.73
C ALA A 232 27.49 21.06 -7.87
N ARG A 233 28.08 20.27 -6.96
CA ARG A 233 27.86 18.82 -6.88
C ARG A 233 26.41 18.44 -6.62
N ALA A 234 25.73 19.14 -5.70
CA ALA A 234 24.31 18.91 -5.45
C ALA A 234 23.41 19.28 -6.64
N ASP A 235 23.76 20.32 -7.41
CA ASP A 235 23.06 20.73 -8.62
C ASP A 235 23.29 19.73 -9.77
N GLU A 236 24.51 19.17 -9.90
CA GLU A 236 24.81 18.08 -10.83
C GLU A 236 24.03 16.81 -10.47
N PHE A 237 23.97 16.45 -9.19
CA PHE A 237 23.21 15.31 -8.69
C PHE A 237 21.69 15.46 -8.85
N ARG A 238 21.17 16.70 -8.84
CA ARG A 238 19.76 17.01 -9.19
C ARG A 238 19.51 17.05 -10.69
N GLY A 239 20.56 17.08 -11.51
CA GLY A 239 20.46 17.16 -12.96
C GLY A 239 19.70 15.99 -13.57
N ARG A 240 19.04 16.25 -14.70
CA ARG A 240 18.32 15.23 -15.50
C ARG A 240 19.21 14.10 -16.04
N SER A 241 20.53 14.27 -15.97
CA SER A 241 21.54 13.29 -16.34
C SER A 241 22.12 12.51 -15.15
N SER A 242 21.58 12.72 -13.94
CA SER A 242 22.00 11.94 -12.77
C SER A 242 21.65 10.47 -12.98
N LYS A 243 22.58 9.58 -12.60
CA LYS A 243 22.48 8.13 -12.82
C LYS A 243 21.15 7.58 -12.30
N TRP A 244 20.75 7.96 -11.09
CA TRP A 244 19.50 7.53 -10.45
C TRP A 244 18.24 8.00 -11.20
N GLN A 245 18.21 9.22 -11.75
CA GLN A 245 17.06 9.70 -12.54
C GLN A 245 16.94 8.98 -13.87
N THR A 246 18.08 8.71 -14.53
CA THR A 246 18.10 7.93 -15.76
C THR A 246 17.61 6.51 -15.50
N THR A 247 18.16 5.83 -14.49
CA THR A 247 17.71 4.48 -14.08
C THR A 247 16.23 4.45 -13.71
N LEU A 248 15.71 5.46 -12.99
CA LEU A 248 14.29 5.54 -12.68
C LEU A 248 13.42 5.71 -13.94
N ASN A 249 13.75 6.65 -14.82
CA ASN A 249 12.93 6.93 -16.01
C ASN A 249 12.96 5.77 -17.01
N ASP A 250 14.15 5.23 -17.29
CA ASP A 250 14.33 4.09 -18.19
C ASP A 250 13.69 2.84 -17.58
N GLY A 251 13.91 2.60 -16.28
CA GLY A 251 13.32 1.48 -15.56
C GLY A 251 11.79 1.51 -15.51
N VAL A 252 11.17 2.68 -15.35
CA VAL A 252 9.71 2.82 -15.42
C VAL A 252 9.18 2.56 -16.84
N ALA A 253 9.88 3.05 -17.87
CA ALA A 253 9.49 2.80 -19.26
C ALA A 253 9.60 1.30 -19.62
N ASP A 254 10.69 0.65 -19.20
CA ASP A 254 10.90 -0.79 -19.36
C ASP A 254 9.86 -1.60 -18.58
N LEU A 255 9.54 -1.21 -17.34
CA LEU A 255 8.51 -1.86 -16.53
C LEU A 255 7.13 -1.83 -17.21
N ILE A 256 6.74 -0.67 -17.75
CA ILE A 256 5.46 -0.51 -18.47
C ILE A 256 5.44 -1.41 -19.72
N SER A 257 6.52 -1.38 -20.51
CA SER A 257 6.63 -2.19 -21.73
C SER A 257 6.59 -3.68 -21.43
N ASP A 258 7.34 -4.14 -20.44
CA ASP A 258 7.39 -5.54 -20.06
C ASP A 258 6.05 -6.03 -19.47
N MET A 259 5.40 -5.23 -18.62
CA MET A 259 4.06 -5.52 -18.09
C MET A 259 3.04 -5.69 -19.23
N GLU A 260 3.05 -4.78 -20.20
CA GLU A 260 2.14 -4.81 -21.35
C GLU A 260 2.42 -6.02 -22.25
N HIS A 261 3.70 -6.39 -22.41
CA HIS A 261 4.11 -7.56 -23.16
C HIS A 261 3.65 -8.87 -22.47
N ASP A 262 3.90 -9.00 -21.17
CA ASP A 262 3.52 -10.17 -20.36
C ASP A 262 2.00 -10.38 -20.37
N LEU A 263 1.22 -9.33 -20.09
CA LEU A 263 -0.24 -9.40 -20.11
C LEU A 263 -0.76 -9.85 -21.49
N ARG A 264 -0.23 -9.27 -22.57
CA ARG A 264 -0.62 -9.67 -23.94
C ARG A 264 -0.26 -11.11 -24.25
N ASP A 265 0.91 -11.60 -23.86
CA ASP A 265 1.31 -13.00 -24.13
C ASP A 265 0.39 -13.98 -23.38
N ARG A 266 0.05 -13.66 -22.12
CA ARG A 266 -0.89 -14.44 -21.32
C ARG A 266 -2.29 -14.45 -21.91
N LEU A 267 -2.83 -13.28 -22.28
CA LEU A 267 -4.16 -13.20 -22.91
C LEU A 267 -4.19 -13.92 -24.26
N ARG A 268 -3.12 -13.86 -25.06
CA ARG A 268 -3.01 -14.65 -26.30
C ARG A 268 -2.97 -16.15 -26.07
N ARG A 269 -2.47 -16.60 -24.92
CA ARG A 269 -2.52 -18.02 -24.53
C ARG A 269 -3.95 -18.43 -24.18
N VAL A 270 -4.65 -17.63 -23.38
CA VAL A 270 -6.07 -17.85 -23.04
C VAL A 270 -6.93 -17.87 -24.30
N GLN A 271 -6.72 -16.93 -25.23
CA GLN A 271 -7.43 -16.90 -26.51
C GLN A 271 -7.21 -18.17 -27.34
N ARG A 272 -5.96 -18.61 -27.49
CA ARG A 272 -5.64 -19.85 -28.25
C ARG A 272 -6.25 -21.10 -27.61
N GLU A 273 -6.25 -21.18 -26.29
CA GLU A 273 -6.88 -22.28 -25.55
C GLU A 273 -8.42 -22.26 -25.73
N ALA A 274 -9.04 -21.08 -25.70
CA ALA A 274 -10.47 -20.91 -25.99
C ALA A 274 -10.83 -21.31 -27.44
N GLU A 275 -10.06 -20.81 -28.42
CA GLU A 275 -10.23 -21.16 -29.84
C GLU A 275 -10.12 -22.68 -30.05
N ALA A 276 -9.10 -23.32 -29.47
CA ALA A 276 -8.92 -24.77 -29.56
C ALA A 276 -10.11 -25.54 -28.95
N SER A 277 -10.65 -25.08 -27.81
CA SER A 277 -11.83 -25.70 -27.19
C SER A 277 -13.09 -25.54 -28.03
N ILE A 278 -13.24 -24.42 -28.75
CA ILE A 278 -14.37 -24.18 -29.66
C ILE A 278 -14.22 -25.04 -30.92
N ASP A 279 -13.01 -25.24 -31.42
CA ASP A 279 -12.75 -26.05 -32.61
C ASP A 279 -12.91 -27.56 -32.37
N GLU A 280 -12.81 -28.03 -31.12
CA GLU A 280 -12.88 -29.46 -30.76
C GLU A 280 -14.31 -30.04 -30.75
N GLY A 281 -15.36 -29.20 -30.77
CA GLY A 281 -16.76 -29.65 -30.73
C GLY A 281 -17.80 -28.56 -30.97
N ASP A 282 -19.08 -28.87 -30.75
CA ASP A 282 -20.13 -27.84 -30.73
C ASP A 282 -20.04 -27.07 -29.39
N PRO A 283 -19.77 -25.76 -29.40
CA PRO A 283 -19.64 -24.98 -28.17
C PRO A 283 -20.99 -24.70 -27.51
N GLY A 284 -22.12 -24.85 -28.22
CA GLY A 284 -23.45 -24.50 -27.73
C GLY A 284 -23.79 -25.11 -26.35
N PRO A 285 -23.59 -26.42 -26.13
CA PRO A 285 -23.87 -27.07 -24.85
C PRO A 285 -22.93 -26.70 -23.70
N ILE A 286 -21.71 -26.20 -23.99
CA ILE A 286 -20.67 -25.90 -23.00
C ILE A 286 -20.33 -24.40 -22.91
N TRP A 287 -21.10 -23.54 -23.59
CA TRP A 287 -20.78 -22.12 -23.74
C TRP A 287 -20.65 -21.38 -22.40
N GLU A 288 -21.54 -21.68 -21.44
CA GLU A 288 -21.46 -21.10 -20.09
C GLU A 288 -20.16 -21.52 -19.38
N GLN A 289 -19.76 -22.78 -19.49
CA GLN A 289 -18.51 -23.30 -18.91
C GLN A 289 -17.28 -22.68 -19.57
N ILE A 290 -17.31 -22.47 -20.90
CA ILE A 290 -16.24 -21.78 -21.63
C ILE A 290 -16.12 -20.34 -21.13
N THR A 291 -17.23 -19.64 -20.96
CA THR A 291 -17.24 -18.24 -20.51
C THR A 291 -16.67 -18.13 -19.09
N GLU A 292 -17.15 -18.97 -18.17
CA GLU A 292 -16.63 -19.05 -16.79
C GLU A 292 -15.12 -19.38 -16.78
N TRP A 293 -14.69 -20.33 -17.60
CA TRP A 293 -13.27 -20.69 -17.71
C TRP A 293 -12.43 -19.53 -18.27
N ILE A 294 -12.91 -18.81 -19.29
CA ILE A 294 -12.22 -17.63 -19.83
C ILE A 294 -12.04 -16.57 -18.74
N ASP A 295 -13.10 -16.26 -18.00
CA ASP A 295 -13.06 -15.25 -16.93
C ASP A 295 -12.05 -15.65 -15.84
N GLN A 296 -12.07 -16.90 -15.39
CA GLN A 296 -11.09 -17.43 -14.44
C GLN A 296 -9.64 -17.32 -14.95
N ARG A 297 -9.41 -17.62 -16.23
CA ARG A 297 -8.08 -17.57 -16.85
C ARG A 297 -7.57 -16.14 -17.05
N ILE A 298 -8.46 -15.21 -17.42
CA ILE A 298 -8.15 -13.78 -17.49
C ILE A 298 -7.77 -13.28 -16.10
N ASN A 299 -8.53 -13.63 -15.06
CA ASN A 299 -8.25 -13.21 -13.69
C ASN A 299 -6.90 -13.72 -13.19
N ALA A 300 -6.59 -14.99 -13.44
CA ALA A 300 -5.30 -15.57 -13.12
C ALA A 300 -4.16 -14.85 -13.88
N ALA A 301 -4.32 -14.62 -15.19
CA ALA A 301 -3.32 -13.92 -16.00
C ALA A 301 -3.04 -12.50 -15.49
N VAL A 302 -4.09 -11.73 -15.21
CA VAL A 302 -3.99 -10.37 -14.68
C VAL A 302 -3.33 -10.35 -13.31
N SER A 303 -3.70 -11.28 -12.44
CA SER A 303 -3.13 -11.40 -11.09
C SER A 303 -1.65 -11.72 -11.12
N GLU A 304 -1.24 -12.67 -11.96
CA GLU A 304 0.16 -13.04 -12.13
C GLU A 304 1.00 -11.90 -12.70
N THR A 305 0.48 -11.17 -13.71
CA THR A 305 1.15 -9.98 -14.23
C THR A 305 1.30 -8.91 -13.14
N PHE A 306 0.27 -8.67 -12.33
CA PHE A 306 0.33 -7.70 -11.23
C PHE A 306 1.45 -8.04 -10.23
N VAL A 307 1.50 -9.29 -9.76
CA VAL A 307 2.54 -9.72 -8.80
C VAL A 307 3.94 -9.60 -9.43
N TRP A 308 4.09 -9.98 -10.70
CA TRP A 308 5.35 -9.84 -11.42
C TRP A 308 5.79 -8.36 -11.54
N THR A 309 4.86 -7.47 -11.86
CA THR A 309 5.11 -6.02 -11.95
C THR A 309 5.47 -5.41 -10.59
N ASP A 310 4.79 -5.82 -9.52
CA ASP A 310 5.08 -5.36 -8.15
C ASP A 310 6.50 -5.77 -7.70
N GLU A 311 6.89 -7.03 -7.93
CA GLU A 311 8.26 -7.50 -7.65
C GLU A 311 9.32 -6.72 -8.44
N ARG A 312 9.09 -6.52 -9.74
CA ARG A 312 9.96 -5.71 -10.60
C ARG A 312 10.05 -4.25 -10.16
N SER A 313 8.93 -3.67 -9.71
CA SER A 313 8.89 -2.30 -9.19
C SER A 313 9.70 -2.18 -7.91
N ARG A 314 9.62 -3.15 -6.99
CA ARG A 314 10.42 -3.16 -5.76
C ARG A 314 11.92 -3.23 -6.06
N TRP A 315 12.31 -4.13 -6.95
CA TRP A 315 13.70 -4.22 -7.40
C TRP A 315 14.19 -2.89 -8.00
N LEU A 316 13.39 -2.24 -8.86
CA LEU A 316 13.75 -0.93 -9.41
C LEU A 316 13.89 0.13 -8.32
N CYS A 317 13.02 0.14 -7.31
CA CYS A 317 13.12 1.04 -6.16
C CYS A 317 14.42 0.81 -5.37
N GLU A 318 14.82 -0.44 -5.16
CA GLU A 318 16.06 -0.79 -4.47
C GLU A 318 17.29 -0.32 -5.26
N GLU A 319 17.34 -0.58 -6.56
CA GLU A 319 18.43 -0.12 -7.45
C GLU A 319 18.53 1.41 -7.49
N VAL A 320 17.40 2.11 -7.60
CA VAL A 320 17.39 3.58 -7.58
C VAL A 320 17.84 4.11 -6.22
N ALA A 321 17.42 3.47 -5.12
CA ALA A 321 17.83 3.85 -3.78
C ALA A 321 19.34 3.65 -3.58
N GLU A 322 19.91 2.52 -4.00
CA GLU A 322 21.34 2.25 -3.90
C GLU A 322 22.15 3.31 -4.66
N GLN A 323 21.78 3.61 -5.90
CA GLN A 323 22.45 4.65 -6.69
C GLN A 323 22.29 6.05 -6.09
N PHE A 324 21.17 6.32 -5.43
CA PHE A 324 20.94 7.58 -4.73
C PHE A 324 21.85 7.71 -3.50
N PHE A 325 22.01 6.63 -2.72
CA PHE A 325 22.91 6.58 -1.56
C PHE A 325 24.39 6.63 -1.95
N GLU A 326 24.80 5.91 -3.01
CA GLU A 326 26.18 5.98 -3.54
C GLU A 326 26.55 7.41 -3.98
N GLY A 327 25.57 8.18 -4.48
CA GLY A 327 25.77 9.55 -4.92
C GLY A 327 25.64 10.60 -3.81
N GLN A 328 25.08 10.25 -2.64
CA GLN A 328 25.11 11.12 -1.47
C GLN A 328 26.53 11.19 -0.91
N THR A 329 27.22 12.30 -1.17
CA THR A 329 28.48 12.60 -0.48
C THR A 329 28.18 13.18 0.90
N GLU A 330 28.84 12.68 1.95
CA GLU A 330 28.84 13.33 3.26
C GLU A 330 29.25 14.81 3.11
N ILE A 331 28.47 15.71 3.72
CA ILE A 331 28.85 17.12 3.82
C ILE A 331 30.08 17.18 4.73
N PRO A 332 31.16 17.91 4.35
CA PRO A 332 32.36 17.98 5.17
C PRO A 332 32.02 18.52 6.56
N LEU A 333 32.18 17.68 7.58
CA LEU A 333 32.14 18.07 8.98
C LEU A 333 33.31 19.03 9.26
N PHE A 334 33.00 20.29 9.51
CA PHE A 334 33.97 21.25 10.01
C PHE A 334 34.27 20.91 11.47
N ALA A 335 35.41 20.26 11.72
CA ALA A 335 35.88 20.03 13.08
C ALA A 335 36.19 21.38 13.75
N VAL A 336 35.32 21.82 14.65
CA VAL A 336 35.58 22.97 15.51
C VAL A 336 36.70 22.57 16.47
N GLY A 337 37.90 23.12 16.24
CA GLY A 337 39.03 22.96 17.13
C GLY A 337 38.81 23.74 18.43
N ASP A 338 38.95 23.02 19.54
CA ASP A 338 39.12 23.47 20.94
C ASP A 338 38.00 24.34 21.54
N THR A 339 37.23 23.75 22.47
CA THR A 339 36.06 24.35 23.14
C THR A 339 36.35 24.81 24.56
N GLU A 340 37.60 25.20 24.87
CA GLU A 340 37.91 25.86 26.14
C GLU A 340 37.39 27.31 26.15
N GLY A 341 36.22 27.53 26.78
CA GLY A 341 35.70 28.87 27.10
C GLY A 341 34.24 29.16 26.69
N VAL A 342 33.52 28.19 26.09
CA VAL A 342 32.17 28.40 25.53
C VAL A 342 31.04 28.43 26.60
N LEU A 343 31.36 28.19 27.87
CA LEU A 343 30.38 28.12 28.96
C LEU A 343 30.32 29.38 29.85
N ASP A 344 30.26 30.56 29.25
CA ASP A 344 29.75 31.73 29.97
C ASP A 344 28.21 31.76 29.87
N PRO A 345 27.46 32.04 30.95
CA PRO A 345 26.01 31.94 30.94
C PRO A 345 25.40 33.01 30.04
N VAL A 346 24.81 32.61 28.92
CA VAL A 346 24.08 33.50 28.01
C VAL A 346 22.77 33.92 28.66
N ASP A 347 22.51 35.24 28.64
CA ASP A 347 21.29 35.86 29.16
C ASP A 347 20.01 35.25 28.58
N ARG A 348 18.92 35.34 29.36
CA ARG A 348 17.63 34.71 29.04
C ARG A 348 17.10 35.15 27.67
N ILE A 349 16.83 34.15 26.82
CA ILE A 349 16.18 34.26 25.51
C ILE A 349 14.90 35.10 25.62
N ALA A 350 14.81 36.19 24.86
CA ALA A 350 13.60 36.98 24.71
C ALA A 350 12.50 36.16 24.02
N GLY A 351 11.26 36.34 24.47
CA GLY A 351 10.10 35.56 24.00
C GLY A 351 9.89 35.65 22.50
N VAL A 352 9.68 34.50 21.86
CA VAL A 352 9.31 34.37 20.46
C VAL A 352 7.86 34.80 20.28
N ASP A 353 7.65 35.78 19.39
CA ASP A 353 6.32 36.21 18.98
C ASP A 353 5.64 35.09 18.18
N SER A 354 4.44 34.67 18.59
CA SER A 354 3.69 33.59 17.95
C SER A 354 3.02 34.12 16.68
N GLY A 355 3.79 34.31 15.62
CA GLY A 355 3.28 34.65 14.30
C GLY A 355 2.41 33.53 13.74
N GLN A 356 1.15 33.83 13.43
CA GLN A 356 0.28 32.89 12.72
C GLN A 356 0.76 32.75 11.27
N MET A 357 1.12 31.53 10.87
CA MET A 357 1.53 31.21 9.49
C MET A 357 0.38 31.44 8.50
N GLY A 358 0.68 32.13 7.39
CA GLY A 358 -0.27 32.45 6.33
C GLY A 358 -0.68 31.23 5.50
N ALA A 359 -1.87 31.29 4.89
CA ALA A 359 -2.46 30.18 4.13
C ALA A 359 -1.60 29.68 2.96
N ALA A 360 -0.76 30.54 2.37
CA ALA A 360 0.13 30.18 1.26
C ALA A 360 1.33 29.30 1.69
N GLU A 361 1.87 29.49 2.91
CA GLU A 361 2.96 28.67 3.45
C GLU A 361 2.49 27.26 3.82
N LYS A 362 1.23 27.10 4.23
CA LYS A 362 0.62 25.78 4.48
C LYS A 362 0.46 24.96 3.19
N ILE A 363 0.22 25.61 2.05
CA ILE A 363 0.11 24.95 0.74
C ILE A 363 1.47 24.44 0.27
N PHE A 364 2.54 25.21 0.50
CA PHE A 364 3.88 24.85 0.04
C PHE A 364 4.47 23.64 0.78
N ILE A 365 4.10 23.44 2.05
CA ILE A 365 4.44 22.24 2.82
C ILE A 365 3.64 21.01 2.35
N GLY A 366 2.40 21.20 1.87
CA GLY A 366 1.56 20.12 1.34
C GLY A 366 2.09 19.45 0.06
N VAL A 367 2.90 20.15 -0.75
CA VAL A 367 3.44 19.62 -2.02
C VAL A 367 4.70 18.77 -1.81
N ARG A 368 5.46 19.00 -0.73
CA ARG A 368 6.68 18.22 -0.43
C ARG A 368 6.39 16.92 0.34
N GLY A 369 5.19 16.78 0.89
CA GLY A 369 4.69 15.57 1.56
C GLY A 369 3.95 14.60 0.62
N SER A 370 4.24 14.57 -0.68
CA SER A 370 3.51 13.73 -1.65
C SER A 370 3.75 12.22 -1.53
N TYR A 371 4.63 11.76 -0.62
CA TYR A 371 4.63 10.36 -0.15
C TYR A 371 3.59 10.10 0.97
N GLY A 372 2.97 11.14 1.54
CA GLY A 372 2.00 11.06 2.64
C GLY A 372 0.58 11.51 2.30
N GLY A 373 0.27 11.80 1.03
CA GLY A 373 -1.03 12.35 0.63
C GLY A 373 -1.56 11.73 -0.65
N VAL A 374 -2.62 10.93 -0.50
CA VAL A 374 -3.32 10.15 -1.54
C VAL A 374 -2.53 8.92 -1.99
N LEU A 375 -2.72 7.81 -1.26
CA LEU A 375 -2.54 6.49 -1.85
C LEU A 375 -3.40 6.42 -3.12
N MET A 376 -2.75 6.39 -4.29
CA MET A 376 -3.36 6.22 -5.61
C MET A 376 -3.92 4.80 -5.82
N VAL A 377 -4.33 4.12 -4.75
CA VAL A 377 -4.92 2.76 -4.82
C VAL A 377 -6.19 2.78 -5.67
N GLY A 378 -6.95 3.89 -5.63
CA GLY A 378 -8.14 4.09 -6.47
C GLY A 378 -7.88 4.61 -7.89
N LEU A 379 -6.63 4.84 -8.31
CA LEU A 379 -6.32 5.30 -9.68
C LEU A 379 -5.79 4.20 -10.60
N ALA A 380 -5.37 3.07 -10.05
CA ALA A 380 -5.10 1.87 -10.84
C ALA A 380 -6.37 1.38 -11.59
N THR A 381 -7.55 1.56 -11.00
CA THR A 381 -8.85 1.27 -11.64
C THR A 381 -9.24 2.30 -12.71
N GLY A 382 -8.74 3.54 -12.63
CA GLY A 382 -9.06 4.62 -13.58
C GLY A 382 -8.14 4.73 -14.80
N LEU A 383 -6.94 4.15 -14.75
CA LEU A 383 -5.94 4.23 -15.83
C LEU A 383 -6.07 3.12 -16.89
N ILE A 384 -6.90 2.10 -16.66
CA ILE A 384 -7.21 1.07 -17.67
C ILE A 384 -8.71 1.11 -18.00
N GLY A 385 -9.18 2.30 -18.36
CA GLY A 385 -10.28 2.45 -19.29
C GLY A 385 -9.78 2.17 -20.72
N LEU A 386 -9.28 0.96 -20.98
CA LEU A 386 -9.06 0.51 -22.35
C LEU A 386 -10.43 0.26 -22.96
N SER A 387 -10.81 1.19 -23.84
CA SER A 387 -11.83 1.01 -24.85
C SER A 387 -11.90 -0.45 -25.31
N LEU A 388 -13.09 -1.04 -25.20
CA LEU A 388 -13.55 -2.20 -25.94
C LEU A 388 -12.76 -2.35 -27.25
N ILE A 389 -11.80 -3.27 -27.28
CA ILE A 389 -11.32 -3.81 -28.54
C ILE A 389 -12.52 -4.59 -29.08
N ASN A 390 -13.24 -3.96 -29.99
CA ASN A 390 -14.27 -4.58 -30.80
C ASN A 390 -13.65 -5.82 -31.48
N PRO A 391 -14.06 -7.05 -31.16
CA PRO A 391 -13.43 -8.27 -31.69
C PRO A 391 -13.87 -8.58 -33.13
N LEU A 392 -14.38 -7.60 -33.87
CA LEU A 392 -14.77 -7.73 -35.27
C LEU A 392 -14.13 -6.63 -36.11
N SER A 393 -13.03 -7.00 -36.77
CA SER A 393 -12.71 -6.55 -38.14
C SER A 393 -12.45 -7.77 -39.01
#